data_AF-A0AAX6FUW6-F1
#
_entry.id   AF-A0AAX6FUW6-F1
#
_cell.length_a   1.000
_cell.length_b   1.000
_cell.length_c   1.000
_cell.angle_alpha   90.00
_cell.angle_beta   90.00
_cell.angle_gamma   90.00
#
_symmetry.space_group_name_H-M   'P 1'
#
loop_
_entity.id
_entity.type
_entity.pdbx_description
1 polymer ?
#
loop_
_entity_poly.entity_id
_entity_poly.type
_entity_poly.pdbx_seq_one_letter_code
_entity_poly.pdbx_strand_id
1 'polypeptide(L)' 'MELKKIWRTNQKVKGFIINKVKGYSVAIAGFITFRPFYPLITQRIANDRFTIKSMNPKRTNIVVL' A
#
# COMPACT_ATOMS: atom_id res chain seq x y z
N MET A 1 -0.54 14.87 -15.93
CA MET A 1 -1.59 14.32 -15.04
C MET A 1 -1.26 14.66 -13.61
N GLU A 2 -2.15 15.31 -12.88
CA GLU A 2 -1.93 15.70 -11.49
C GLU A 2 -1.88 14.44 -10.62
N LEU A 3 -0.75 14.15 -9.95
CA LEU A 3 -0.62 13.01 -9.03
C LEU A 3 -1.80 12.94 -8.03
N LYS A 4 -2.33 14.11 -7.64
CA LYS A 4 -3.50 14.25 -6.77
C LYS A 4 -4.76 13.50 -7.27
N LYS A 5 -4.94 13.33 -8.57
CA LYS A 5 -6.11 12.65 -9.15
C LYS A 5 -5.96 11.13 -9.21
N ILE A 6 -4.74 10.62 -9.48
CA ILE A 6 -4.46 9.18 -9.62
C ILE A 6 -4.38 8.49 -8.24
N TRP A 7 -3.99 9.23 -7.20
CA TRP A 7 -3.73 8.70 -5.86
C TRP A 7 -4.83 9.07 -4.86
N ARG A 8 -6.10 9.00 -5.27
CA ARG A 8 -7.23 9.20 -4.36
C ARG A 8 -7.21 8.11 -3.27
N THR A 9 -7.35 8.54 -2.02
CA THR A 9 -7.54 7.65 -0.86
C THR A 9 -8.68 6.66 -1.13
N ASN A 10 -8.49 5.40 -0.75
CA ASN A 10 -9.34 4.22 -1.01
C ASN A 10 -9.25 3.56 -2.39
N GLN A 11 -8.32 3.97 -3.26
CA GLN A 11 -8.06 3.24 -4.50
C GLN A 11 -7.19 1.99 -4.25
N LYS A 12 -7.51 0.91 -4.96
CA LYS A 12 -6.68 -0.30 -5.01
C LYS A 12 -5.59 -0.10 -6.05
N VAL A 13 -4.35 -0.26 -5.65
CA VAL A 13 -3.16 -0.16 -6.50
C VAL A 13 -2.40 -1.48 -6.49
N LYS A 14 -1.73 -1.78 -7.60
CA LYS A 14 -0.86 -2.95 -7.66
C LYS A 14 0.44 -2.67 -6.89
N GLY A 15 0.85 -3.61 -6.07
CA GLY A 15 2.09 -3.55 -5.31
C GLY A 15 2.67 -4.95 -5.12
N PHE A 16 3.85 -5.04 -4.53
CA PHE A 16 4.48 -6.33 -4.24
C PHE A 16 4.88 -6.41 -2.77
N ILE A 17 4.67 -7.58 -2.15
CA ILE A 17 5.14 -7.85 -0.80
C ILE A 17 6.62 -8.20 -0.89
N ILE A 18 7.45 -7.44 -0.17
CA ILE A 18 8.88 -7.69 -0.10
C ILE A 18 9.18 -8.71 0.98
N ASN A 19 8.74 -8.43 2.21
CA ASN A 19 9.09 -9.24 3.38
C ASN A 19 7.96 -9.24 4.42
N LYS A 20 7.83 -10.36 5.13
CA LYS A 20 6.88 -10.57 6.23
C LYS A 20 7.67 -10.68 7.53
N VAL A 21 7.66 -9.62 8.32
CA VAL A 21 8.41 -9.54 9.60
C VAL A 21 7.42 -9.53 10.77
N LYS A 22 7.14 -8.37 11.37
CA LYS A 22 6.03 -8.13 12.33
C LYS A 22 4.76 -7.61 11.66
N GLY A 23 4.72 -7.69 10.33
CA GLY A 23 3.79 -7.05 9.42
C GLY A 23 4.29 -7.26 7.99
N TYR A 24 3.66 -6.61 7.00
CA TYR A 24 4.04 -6.75 5.60
C TYR A 24 4.75 -5.48 5.13
N SER A 25 5.95 -5.65 4.60
CA SER A 25 6.61 -4.58 3.83
C SER A 25 6.11 -4.69 2.39
N VAL A 26 5.49 -3.63 1.90
CA VAL A 26 4.90 -3.58 0.56
C VAL A 26 5.54 -2.44 -0.21
N ALA A 27 5.96 -2.74 -1.43
CA ALA A 27 6.41 -1.72 -2.37
C ALA A 27 5.35 -1.39 -3.41
N ILE A 28 5.10 -0.10 -3.57
CA ILE A 28 4.08 0.47 -4.45
C ILE A 28 4.69 1.68 -5.14
N ALA A 29 4.75 1.67 -6.47
CA ALA A 29 5.24 2.79 -7.29
C ALA A 29 6.56 3.44 -6.80
N GLY A 30 7.51 2.62 -6.33
CA GLY A 30 8.82 3.10 -5.84
C GLY A 30 8.87 3.49 -4.36
N PHE A 31 7.76 3.39 -3.63
CA PHE A 31 7.70 3.62 -2.19
C PHE A 31 7.68 2.29 -1.44
N ILE A 32 8.49 2.16 -0.40
CA ILE A 32 8.45 1.02 0.53
C ILE A 32 7.64 1.44 1.75
N THR A 33 6.57 0.71 2.04
CA THR A 33 5.62 1.03 3.10
C THR A 33 5.48 -0.15 4.05
N PHE A 34 5.33 0.13 5.33
CA PHE A 34 5.10 -0.90 6.34
C PHE A 34 3.62 -0.97 6.70
N ARG A 35 3.02 -2.14 6.52
CA ARG A 35 1.66 -2.45 6.96
C ARG A 35 1.73 -3.29 8.24
N PRO A 36 1.25 -2.78 9.39
CA PRO A 36 1.16 -3.59 10.60
C PRO A 36 0.23 -4.79 10.35
N PHE A 37 0.50 -5.88 11.07
CA PHE A 37 -0.19 -7.15 10.89
C PHE A 37 -1.68 -7.03 11.27
N TYR A 38 -2.54 -6.98 10.26
CA TYR A 38 -3.98 -7.24 10.41
C TYR A 38 -4.28 -8.65 9.89
N PRO A 39 -5.22 -9.39 10.51
CA PRO A 39 -5.66 -10.69 10.01
C PRO A 39 -6.09 -10.50 8.56
N LEU A 40 -5.31 -11.07 7.66
CA LEU A 40 -5.52 -10.94 6.25
C LEU A 40 -6.66 -11.83 5.85
N ILE A 41 -7.70 -11.22 5.30
CA ILE A 41 -8.57 -11.92 4.35
C ILE A 41 -7.65 -12.34 3.21
N THR A 42 -7.22 -13.60 3.23
CA THR A 42 -6.23 -14.27 2.37
C THR A 42 -6.43 -13.97 0.88
N GLN A 43 -7.65 -13.62 0.46
CA GLN A 43 -8.00 -13.27 -0.91
C GLN A 43 -7.40 -11.94 -1.42
N ARG A 44 -7.04 -10.98 -0.55
CA ARG A 44 -6.49 -9.68 -0.99
C ARG A 44 -5.02 -9.72 -1.38
N ILE A 45 -4.20 -10.53 -0.70
CA ILE A 45 -2.79 -10.71 -1.07
C ILE A 45 -2.66 -11.44 -2.39
N ALA A 46 -3.54 -12.41 -2.66
CA ALA A 46 -3.48 -13.23 -3.88
C ALA A 46 -3.55 -12.42 -5.19
N ASN A 47 -4.03 -11.17 -5.15
CA ASN A 47 -4.14 -10.30 -6.31
C ASN A 47 -3.13 -9.15 -6.34
N ASP A 48 -2.18 -9.09 -5.40
CA ASP A 48 -1.16 -8.02 -5.32
C ASP A 48 -1.75 -6.60 -5.30
N ARG A 49 -2.99 -6.46 -4.78
CA ARG A 49 -3.72 -5.19 -4.75
C ARG A 49 -3.87 -4.69 -3.31
N PHE A 50 -3.35 -3.49 -3.08
CA PHE A 50 -3.36 -2.82 -1.78
C PHE A 50 -4.24 -1.58 -1.84
N THR A 51 -4.99 -1.32 -0.78
CA THR A 51 -5.79 -0.10 -0.71
C THR A 51 -4.96 1.00 -0.08
N ILE A 52 -4.82 2.14 -0.75
CA ILE A 52 -4.14 3.30 -0.17
C ILE A 52 -5.08 3.99 0.79
N LYS A 53 -4.80 3.92 2.10
CA LYS A 53 -5.60 4.59 3.13
C LYS A 53 -5.31 6.08 3.17
N SER A 54 -4.03 6.43 3.15
CA SER A 54 -3.58 7.82 3.13
C SER A 54 -2.22 7.92 2.46
N MET A 55 -1.98 9.07 1.82
CA MET A 55 -0.69 9.42 1.24
C MET A 55 -0.38 10.87 1.61
N ASN A 56 0.79 11.09 2.20
CA ASN A 56 1.31 12.43 2.40
C ASN A 56 2.48 12.65 1.42
N PRO A 57 2.25 13.33 0.28
CA PRO A 57 3.28 13.54 -0.73
C PRO A 57 4.45 14.40 -0.23
N LYS A 58 4.24 15.24 0.80
CA LYS A 58 5.32 16.05 1.41
C LYS A 58 6.26 15.23 2.30
N ARG A 59 5.77 14.12 2.84
CA ARG A 59 6.53 13.24 3.76
C ARG A 59 6.87 11.89 3.15
N THR A 60 6.58 11.68 1.85
CA THR A 60 6.93 10.44 1.13
C THR A 60 6.34 9.18 1.79
N ASN A 61 5.28 9.37 2.59
CA ASN A 61 4.71 8.32 3.44
C ASN A 61 3.35 7.90 2.89
N ILE A 62 3.22 6.61 2.63
CA ILE A 62 1.98 5.97 2.15
C ILE A 62 1.57 4.92 3.17
N VAL A 63 0.31 4.97 3.59
CA VAL A 63 -0.29 4.00 4.51
C VAL A 63 -1.25 3.12 3.73
N VAL A 64 -1.06 1.80 3.83
CA VAL A 64 -1.79 0.81 3.04
C VAL A 64 -2.60 -0.14 3.92
N LEU A 65 -3.72 -0.63 3.36
CA LEU A 65 -4.63 -1.61 3.94
C LEU A 65 -4.77 -2.84 3.06
#